data_AF-A0A534N471-F1
#
_entry.id   AF-A0A534N471-F1
#
_cell.length_a   1.000
_cell.length_b   1.000
_cell.length_c   1.000
_cell.angle_alpha   90.00
_cell.angle_beta   90.00
_cell.angle_gamma   90.00
#
_symmetry.space_group_name_H-M   'P 1'
#
loop_
_entity.id
_entity.type
_entity.pdbx_description
1 polymer ?
#
loop_
_entity_poly.entity_id
_entity_poly.type
_entity_poly.pdbx_seq_one_letter_code
_entity_poly.pdbx_strand_id
1 'polypeptide(L)'
;MPVMDGSTPEIVARYAAVLKQEEVREELERLFRSRWPGQPAGEMNLRVLKAHKRRCTFETSFGSEDSARGIIAKVYQRDRSDVFAAMESLVAAGFGGTSEFAIPLPLAYLATPHVLVQEKVSGIQAMEIFMGDEAEKQFSAARRCGAWLGHFHMKGPQEGHLNDPGELLVSVRYWAGALQEGGGPLASKAELLLRKLEAAVPAALGGFEPRAGHGS
;
A
#
# COMPACT_ATOMS: atom_id res chain seq x y z
N MET A 1 16.44 -7.50 -12.35
CA MET A 1 16.30 -8.03 -10.97
C MET A 1 16.59 -6.88 -10.01
N PRO A 2 15.59 -6.23 -9.38
CA PRO A 2 15.90 -5.24 -8.36
C PRO A 2 16.34 -5.95 -7.08
N VAL A 3 17.48 -5.51 -6.55
CA VAL A 3 18.14 -6.01 -5.35
C VAL A 3 17.20 -5.84 -4.15
N MET A 4 16.96 -6.95 -3.44
CA MET A 4 16.19 -7.04 -2.20
C MET A 4 16.94 -6.34 -1.06
N ASP A 5 16.57 -5.09 -0.77
CA ASP A 5 17.05 -4.37 0.41
C ASP A 5 16.37 -4.93 1.68
N GLY A 6 17.15 -5.61 2.54
CA GLY A 6 16.75 -6.02 3.90
C GLY A 6 16.16 -7.43 4.10
N SER A 7 16.02 -8.25 3.05
CA SER A 7 15.41 -9.59 3.11
C SER A 7 16.41 -10.67 3.57
N THR A 8 16.72 -10.78 4.87
CA THR A 8 17.47 -11.96 5.35
C THR A 8 16.59 -13.21 5.31
N PRO A 9 17.10 -14.39 4.89
CA PRO A 9 16.35 -15.65 4.92
C PRO A 9 15.71 -15.98 6.27
N GLU A 10 16.34 -15.57 7.36
CA GLU A 10 15.83 -15.73 8.73
C GLU A 10 14.53 -14.95 8.99
N ILE A 11 14.47 -13.68 8.54
CA ILE A 11 13.25 -12.86 8.63
C ILE A 11 12.11 -13.53 7.89
N VAL A 12 12.36 -14.00 6.67
CA VAL A 12 11.37 -14.69 5.85
C VAL A 12 10.90 -15.97 6.54
N ALA A 13 11.83 -16.81 7.00
CA ALA A 13 11.51 -18.07 7.67
C ALA A 13 10.66 -17.86 8.93
N ARG A 14 10.99 -16.85 9.74
CA ARG A 14 10.22 -16.48 10.94
C ARG A 14 8.77 -16.15 10.60
N TYR A 15 8.52 -15.30 9.60
CA TYR A 15 7.16 -14.93 9.22
C TYR A 15 6.44 -16.02 8.43
N ALA A 16 7.15 -16.86 7.67
CA ALA A 16 6.56 -18.03 7.01
C ALA A 16 6.10 -19.08 8.03
N ALA A 17 6.85 -19.28 9.12
CA ALA A 17 6.47 -20.18 10.21
C ALA A 17 5.13 -19.78 10.85
N VAL A 18 4.83 -18.48 10.92
CA VAL A 18 3.54 -17.96 11.40
C VAL A 18 2.38 -18.45 10.51
N LEU A 19 2.52 -18.36 9.18
CA LEU A 19 1.48 -18.80 8.24
C LEU A 19 1.30 -20.33 8.22
N LYS A 20 2.33 -21.08 8.65
CA LYS A 20 2.33 -22.55 8.71
C LYS A 20 1.76 -23.10 10.02
N GLN A 21 1.42 -22.25 10.99
CA GLN A 21 0.66 -22.68 12.17
C GLN A 21 -0.69 -23.21 11.70
N GLU A 22 -1.15 -24.32 12.28
CA GLU A 22 -2.31 -25.06 11.78
C GLU A 22 -3.56 -24.17 11.74
N GLU A 23 -3.81 -23.42 12.82
CA GLU A 23 -4.98 -22.55 12.95
C GLU A 23 -4.96 -21.42 11.92
N VAL A 24 -3.77 -20.88 11.60
CA VAL A 24 -3.61 -19.83 10.58
C VAL A 24 -3.81 -20.41 9.20
N ARG A 25 -3.20 -21.57 8.93
CA ARG A 25 -3.32 -22.27 7.65
C ARG A 25 -4.78 -22.62 7.34
N GLU A 26 -5.51 -23.21 8.30
CA GLU A 26 -6.92 -23.59 8.16
C GLU A 26 -7.78 -22.38 7.79
N GLU A 27 -7.53 -21.23 8.42
CA GLU A 27 -8.28 -20.01 8.16
C GLU A 27 -7.95 -19.41 6.79
N LEU A 28 -6.67 -19.41 6.38
CA LEU A 28 -6.27 -19.03 5.03
C LEU A 28 -6.89 -19.95 3.97
N GLU A 29 -6.96 -21.24 4.25
CA GLU A 29 -7.58 -22.24 3.39
C GLU A 29 -9.09 -22.01 3.26
N ARG A 30 -9.78 -21.73 4.37
CA ARG A 30 -11.19 -21.38 4.41
C ARG A 30 -11.48 -20.13 3.56
N LEU A 31 -10.65 -19.09 3.69
CA LEU A 31 -10.74 -17.86 2.90
C LEU A 31 -10.43 -18.12 1.41
N PHE A 32 -9.47 -18.98 1.10
CA PHE A 32 -9.17 -19.36 -0.28
C PHE A 32 -10.35 -20.11 -0.92
N ARG A 33 -10.92 -21.10 -0.23
CA ARG A 33 -12.06 -21.89 -0.72
C ARG A 33 -13.33 -21.06 -0.87
N SER A 34 -13.56 -20.06 -0.01
CA SER A 34 -14.73 -19.17 -0.15
C SER A 34 -14.67 -18.35 -1.44
N ARG A 35 -13.46 -17.99 -1.90
CA ARG A 35 -13.25 -17.27 -3.16
C ARG A 35 -13.26 -18.19 -4.39
N TRP A 36 -12.82 -19.44 -4.22
CA TRP A 36 -12.80 -20.45 -5.29
C TRP A 36 -13.42 -21.78 -4.81
N PRO A 37 -14.76 -21.88 -4.74
CA PRO A 37 -15.47 -23.08 -4.30
C PRO A 37 -15.15 -24.32 -5.16
N GLY A 38 -15.12 -25.49 -4.52
CA GLY A 38 -14.91 -26.78 -5.20
C GLY A 38 -13.45 -27.12 -5.52
N GLN A 39 -12.49 -26.28 -5.12
CA GLN A 39 -11.07 -26.59 -5.23
C GLN A 39 -10.61 -27.45 -4.04
N PRO A 40 -9.83 -28.52 -4.28
CA PRO A 40 -9.21 -29.25 -3.19
C PRO A 40 -8.20 -28.33 -2.51
N ALA A 41 -8.23 -28.25 -1.18
CA ALA A 41 -7.06 -27.70 -0.52
C ALA A 41 -5.95 -28.74 -0.55
N GLY A 42 -4.92 -28.42 -1.31
CA GLY A 42 -3.68 -29.17 -1.30
C GLY A 42 -2.69 -28.55 -0.32
N GLU A 43 -1.42 -28.73 -0.64
CA GLU A 43 -0.32 -28.07 0.04
C GLU A 43 -0.43 -26.55 -0.09
N MET A 44 -0.06 -25.85 0.98
CA MET A 44 0.01 -24.39 0.99
C MET A 44 1.36 -23.94 0.43
N ASN A 45 1.33 -23.13 -0.62
CA ASN A 45 2.51 -22.54 -1.23
C ASN A 45 2.66 -21.08 -0.79
N LEU A 46 3.88 -20.69 -0.45
CA LEU A 46 4.22 -19.34 -0.02
C LEU A 46 5.31 -18.76 -0.92
N ARG A 47 4.95 -17.74 -1.69
CA ARG A 47 5.92 -16.96 -2.47
C ARG A 47 6.14 -15.60 -1.80
N VAL A 48 7.38 -15.31 -1.42
CA VAL A 48 7.72 -14.02 -0.82
C VAL A 48 7.63 -12.92 -1.87
N LEU A 49 6.82 -11.88 -1.59
CA LEU A 49 6.74 -10.68 -2.43
C LEU A 49 7.62 -9.55 -1.88
N LYS A 50 7.63 -9.38 -0.55
CA LYS A 50 8.42 -8.33 0.10
C LYS A 50 8.69 -8.68 1.57
N ALA A 51 9.93 -8.57 2.01
CA ALA A 51 10.29 -8.74 3.42
C ALA A 51 10.85 -7.44 4.00
N HIS A 52 10.50 -7.18 5.26
CA HIS A 52 10.99 -6.07 6.08
C HIS A 52 11.26 -6.60 7.48
N LYS A 53 12.04 -5.87 8.29
CA LYS A 53 12.27 -6.22 9.70
C LYS A 53 10.98 -6.46 10.49
N ARG A 54 9.95 -5.64 10.24
CA ARG A 54 8.68 -5.61 10.99
C ARG A 54 7.47 -6.23 10.27
N ARG A 55 7.62 -6.71 9.03
CA ARG A 55 6.56 -7.39 8.29
C ARG A 55 7.09 -8.22 7.13
N CYS A 56 6.34 -9.24 6.72
CA CYS A 56 6.60 -9.93 5.46
C CYS A 56 5.28 -10.13 4.69
N THR A 57 5.33 -9.91 3.38
CA THR A 57 4.21 -10.08 2.46
C THR A 57 4.45 -11.33 1.63
N PHE A 58 3.50 -12.24 1.67
CA PHE A 58 3.47 -13.46 0.90
C PHE A 58 2.30 -13.43 -0.07
N GLU A 59 2.56 -13.92 -1.27
CA GLU A 59 1.52 -14.53 -2.07
C GLU A 59 1.32 -15.96 -1.55
N THR A 60 0.08 -16.30 -1.25
CA THR A 60 -0.33 -17.58 -0.69
C THR A 60 -1.35 -18.25 -1.61
N SER A 61 -1.08 -19.49 -1.97
CA SER A 61 -1.98 -20.33 -2.76
C SER A 61 -2.06 -21.73 -2.17
N PHE A 62 -3.10 -22.47 -2.56
CA PHE A 62 -3.30 -23.87 -2.16
C PHE A 62 -3.37 -24.74 -3.41
N GLY A 63 -2.68 -25.88 -3.41
CA GLY A 63 -2.62 -26.78 -4.57
C GLY A 63 -1.37 -26.53 -5.44
N SER A 64 -1.51 -26.40 -6.76
CA SER A 64 -0.34 -26.22 -7.63
C SER A 64 0.27 -24.82 -7.51
N GLU A 65 1.61 -24.76 -7.60
CA GLU A 65 2.41 -23.54 -7.47
C GLU A 65 2.05 -22.46 -8.52
N ASP A 66 1.48 -22.86 -9.66
CA ASP A 66 1.23 -21.99 -10.82
C ASP A 66 -0.22 -21.50 -10.92
N SER A 67 -0.87 -21.30 -9.77
CA SER A 67 -2.22 -20.78 -9.77
C SER A 67 -2.19 -19.24 -9.92
N ALA A 68 -2.82 -18.74 -10.99
CA ALA A 68 -3.25 -17.34 -11.07
C ALA A 68 -4.12 -16.91 -9.87
N ARG A 69 -4.57 -17.88 -9.07
CA ARG A 69 -5.45 -17.77 -7.90
C ARG A 69 -4.60 -17.79 -6.64
N GLY A 70 -4.73 -16.75 -5.83
CA GLY A 70 -4.03 -16.66 -4.56
C GLY A 70 -4.59 -15.53 -3.73
N ILE A 71 -4.20 -15.50 -2.48
CA ILE A 71 -4.45 -14.40 -1.55
C ILE A 71 -3.11 -13.80 -1.14
N ILE A 72 -3.13 -12.53 -0.73
CA ILE A 72 -1.94 -11.86 -0.20
C ILE A 72 -2.01 -11.90 1.32
N ALA A 73 -1.08 -12.59 1.95
CA ALA A 73 -0.94 -12.65 3.39
C ALA A 73 0.21 -11.74 3.85
N LYS A 74 -0.11 -10.71 4.63
CA LYS A 74 0.85 -9.78 5.23
C LYS A 74 0.96 -10.06 6.72
N VAL A 75 2.09 -10.59 7.15
CA VAL A 75 2.37 -10.89 8.55
C VAL A 75 3.09 -9.70 9.16
N TYR A 76 2.58 -9.16 10.25
CA TYR A 76 3.16 -8.03 10.96
C TYR A 76 3.77 -8.46 12.29
N GLN A 77 4.82 -7.76 12.73
CA GLN A 77 5.40 -7.98 14.06
C GLN A 77 4.49 -7.50 15.19
N ARG A 78 3.62 -6.52 14.92
CA ARG A 78 2.72 -5.88 15.90
C ARG A 78 1.32 -5.86 15.33
N ASP A 79 0.35 -5.70 16.22
CA ASP A 79 -1.04 -5.45 15.82
C ASP A 79 -1.12 -4.30 14.82
N ARG A 80 -1.88 -4.56 13.75
CA ARG A 80 -2.17 -3.65 12.64
C ARG A 80 -3.63 -3.75 12.20
N SER A 81 -4.51 -4.04 13.16
CA SER A 81 -5.97 -3.98 12.98
C SER A 81 -6.43 -2.64 12.41
N ASP A 82 -5.72 -1.54 12.74
CA ASP A 82 -5.88 -0.20 12.14
C ASP A 82 -5.85 -0.21 10.61
N VAL A 83 -4.96 -1.00 10.01
CA VAL A 83 -4.82 -1.11 8.55
C VAL A 83 -6.03 -1.82 7.94
N PHE A 84 -6.52 -2.88 8.59
CA PHE A 84 -7.69 -3.61 8.13
C PHE A 84 -8.93 -2.71 8.16
N ALA A 85 -9.15 -2.01 9.28
CA ALA A 85 -10.26 -1.07 9.42
C ALA A 85 -10.20 0.05 8.37
N ALA A 86 -9.02 0.65 8.14
CA ALA A 86 -8.86 1.68 7.11
C ALA A 86 -9.17 1.15 5.69
N MET A 87 -8.81 -0.10 5.39
CA MET A 87 -9.17 -0.73 4.12
C MET A 87 -10.67 -0.97 4.00
N GLU A 88 -11.34 -1.40 5.07
CA GLU A 88 -12.80 -1.56 5.08
C GLU A 88 -13.51 -0.22 4.87
N SER A 89 -13.08 0.84 5.55
CA SER A 89 -13.60 2.20 5.34
C SER A 89 -13.41 2.66 3.89
N LEU A 90 -12.27 2.34 3.26
CA LEU A 90 -12.05 2.65 1.85
C LEU A 90 -12.97 1.88 0.92
N VAL A 91 -13.18 0.59 1.16
CA VAL A 91 -14.13 -0.21 0.38
C VAL A 91 -15.54 0.35 0.52
N ALA A 92 -15.96 0.71 1.73
CA ALA A 92 -17.25 1.34 1.99
C ALA A 92 -17.41 2.71 1.30
N ALA A 93 -16.30 3.44 1.12
CA ALA A 93 -16.24 4.71 0.38
C ALA A 93 -16.20 4.53 -1.16
N GLY A 94 -16.30 3.30 -1.68
CA GLY A 94 -16.36 3.02 -3.13
C GLY A 94 -15.03 2.61 -3.77
N PHE A 95 -14.00 2.33 -2.98
CA PHE A 95 -12.70 1.84 -3.47
C PHE A 95 -12.65 0.30 -3.57
N GLY A 96 -13.79 -0.39 -3.60
CA GLY A 96 -13.86 -1.85 -3.74
C GLY A 96 -14.15 -2.34 -5.17
N GLY A 97 -14.03 -3.66 -5.37
CA GLY A 97 -14.52 -4.36 -6.56
C GLY A 97 -13.76 -4.02 -7.84
N THR A 98 -14.48 -3.85 -8.95
CA THR A 98 -13.91 -3.56 -10.29
C THR A 98 -13.80 -2.06 -10.58
N SER A 99 -13.84 -1.20 -9.56
CA SER A 99 -13.65 0.24 -9.73
C SER A 99 -12.27 0.52 -10.33
N GLU A 100 -12.16 1.50 -11.23
CA GLU A 100 -10.86 1.97 -11.73
C GLU A 100 -9.95 2.43 -10.59
N PHE A 101 -10.55 2.93 -9.50
CA PHE A 101 -9.86 3.43 -8.32
C PHE A 101 -9.80 2.40 -7.17
N ALA A 102 -10.02 1.12 -7.46
CA ALA A 102 -10.09 0.11 -6.42
C ALA A 102 -8.77 -0.07 -5.64
N ILE A 103 -8.90 -0.49 -4.39
CA ILE A 103 -7.86 -1.14 -3.60
C ILE A 103 -8.12 -2.66 -3.56
N PRO A 104 -7.10 -3.48 -3.26
CA PRO A 104 -7.33 -4.89 -2.97
C PRO A 104 -8.34 -5.05 -1.82
N LEU A 105 -9.30 -5.96 -1.97
CA LEU A 105 -10.27 -6.21 -0.91
C LEU A 105 -9.58 -6.74 0.36
N PRO A 106 -9.87 -6.18 1.55
CA PRO A 106 -9.45 -6.75 2.82
C PRO A 106 -10.32 -7.98 3.11
N LEU A 107 -9.73 -9.18 3.10
CA LEU A 107 -10.49 -10.42 3.25
C LEU A 107 -10.64 -10.83 4.72
N ALA A 108 -9.60 -10.65 5.52
CA ALA A 108 -9.62 -10.92 6.96
C ALA A 108 -8.43 -10.26 7.68
N TYR A 109 -8.58 -10.09 8.99
CA TYR A 109 -7.47 -9.82 9.90
C TYR A 109 -7.44 -10.84 11.03
N LEU A 110 -6.37 -11.63 11.09
CA LEU A 110 -6.14 -12.59 12.17
C LEU A 110 -5.39 -11.88 13.28
N ALA A 111 -6.13 -11.46 14.31
CA ALA A 111 -5.61 -10.64 15.41
C ALA A 111 -4.39 -11.29 16.09
N THR A 112 -4.44 -12.59 16.31
CA THR A 112 -3.28 -13.41 16.68
C THR A 112 -3.08 -14.38 15.54
N PRO A 113 -2.00 -14.31 14.73
CA PRO A 113 -0.71 -13.66 14.96
C PRO A 113 -0.44 -12.39 14.09
N HIS A 114 -1.40 -11.46 14.02
CA HIS A 114 -1.31 -10.21 13.25
C HIS A 114 -1.16 -10.41 11.73
N VAL A 115 -2.02 -11.23 11.14
CA VAL A 115 -2.02 -11.51 9.69
C VAL A 115 -3.14 -10.74 9.00
N LEU A 116 -2.79 -9.85 8.09
CA LEU A 116 -3.74 -9.20 7.19
C LEU A 116 -3.82 -9.98 5.88
N VAL A 117 -5.02 -10.45 5.54
CA VAL A 117 -5.30 -11.20 4.32
C VAL A 117 -6.03 -10.30 3.34
N GLN A 118 -5.54 -10.25 2.10
CA GLN A 118 -6.07 -9.39 1.05
C GLN A 118 -6.28 -10.19 -0.24
N GLU A 119 -7.14 -9.67 -1.10
CA GLU A 119 -7.23 -10.15 -2.48
C GLU A 119 -5.89 -10.00 -3.21
N LYS A 120 -5.52 -11.02 -4.00
CA LYS A 120 -4.46 -10.88 -5.01
C LYS A 120 -5.03 -10.18 -6.23
N VAL A 121 -4.47 -9.01 -6.54
CA VAL A 121 -4.79 -8.26 -7.76
C VAL A 121 -3.71 -8.51 -8.79
N SER A 122 -4.12 -8.97 -9.97
CA SER A 122 -3.22 -9.14 -11.11
C SER A 122 -2.89 -7.79 -11.76
N GLY A 123 -1.65 -7.61 -12.18
CA GLY A 123 -1.23 -6.41 -12.90
C GLY A 123 0.26 -6.15 -12.77
N ILE A 124 0.72 -5.11 -13.45
CA ILE A 124 2.10 -4.63 -13.40
C ILE A 124 2.18 -3.54 -12.33
N GLN A 125 3.18 -3.60 -11.45
CA GLN A 125 3.39 -2.54 -10.48
C GLN A 125 3.78 -1.24 -11.19
N ALA A 126 3.20 -0.10 -10.79
CA ALA A 126 3.54 1.19 -11.39
C ALA A 126 5.04 1.49 -11.34
N MET A 127 5.74 1.04 -10.28
CA MET A 127 7.19 1.17 -10.16
C MET A 127 7.94 0.43 -11.27
N GLU A 128 7.48 -0.75 -11.68
CA GLU A 128 8.10 -1.48 -12.80
C GLU A 128 7.97 -0.70 -14.11
N ILE A 129 6.82 -0.03 -14.33
CA ILE A 129 6.62 0.86 -15.48
C ILE A 129 7.56 2.06 -15.41
N PHE A 130 7.70 2.69 -14.24
CA PHE A 130 8.57 3.85 -14.05
C PHE A 130 10.05 3.53 -14.19
N MET A 131 10.47 2.31 -13.85
CA MET A 131 11.86 1.84 -13.99
C MET A 131 12.18 1.33 -15.41
N GLY A 132 11.18 1.24 -16.29
CA GLY A 132 11.37 0.97 -17.72
C GLY A 132 11.90 2.19 -18.47
N ASP A 133 11.96 2.10 -19.80
CA ASP A 133 12.48 3.14 -20.72
C ASP A 133 11.40 3.72 -21.66
N GLU A 134 10.17 3.19 -21.61
CA GLU A 134 9.07 3.62 -22.46
C GLU A 134 8.35 4.86 -21.89
N ALA A 135 8.81 6.05 -22.30
CA ALA A 135 8.29 7.33 -21.81
C ALA A 135 6.76 7.47 -21.88
N GLU A 136 6.11 7.00 -22.95
CA GLU A 136 4.64 7.06 -23.06
C GLU A 136 3.93 6.24 -21.98
N LYS A 137 4.44 5.04 -21.67
CA LYS A 137 3.90 4.21 -20.58
C LYS A 137 4.13 4.86 -19.23
N GLN A 138 5.30 5.45 -19.01
CA GLN A 138 5.59 6.20 -17.79
C GLN A 138 4.63 7.40 -17.60
N PHE A 139 4.41 8.19 -18.65
CA PHE A 139 3.46 9.31 -18.59
C PHE A 139 2.02 8.84 -18.33
N SER A 140 1.60 7.76 -18.98
CA SER A 140 0.27 7.17 -18.76
C SER A 140 0.10 6.66 -17.33
N ALA A 141 1.11 5.96 -16.79
CA ALA A 141 1.11 5.50 -15.40
C ALA A 141 1.06 6.67 -14.42
N ALA A 142 1.86 7.72 -14.63
CA ALA A 142 1.83 8.93 -13.80
C ALA A 142 0.46 9.59 -13.78
N ARG A 143 -0.20 9.71 -14.94
CA ARG A 143 -1.58 10.25 -15.04
C ARG A 143 -2.58 9.41 -14.27
N ARG A 144 -2.53 8.07 -14.40
CA ARG A 144 -3.42 7.16 -13.67
C ARG A 144 -3.19 7.22 -12.16
N CYS A 145 -1.94 7.24 -11.71
CA CYS A 145 -1.60 7.42 -10.30
C CYS A 145 -2.11 8.76 -9.76
N GLY A 146 -1.94 9.85 -10.53
CA GLY A 146 -2.46 11.17 -10.16
C GLY A 146 -3.98 11.21 -10.08
N ALA A 147 -4.67 10.59 -11.04
CA ALA A 147 -6.14 10.48 -11.03
C ALA A 147 -6.63 9.66 -9.83
N TRP A 148 -5.99 8.53 -9.53
CA TRP A 148 -6.30 7.71 -8.36
C TRP A 148 -6.14 8.49 -7.06
N LEU A 149 -5.00 9.17 -6.89
CA LEU A 149 -4.73 9.98 -5.70
C LEU A 149 -5.72 11.15 -5.56
N GLY A 150 -6.06 11.81 -6.67
CA GLY A 150 -7.08 12.86 -6.69
C GLY A 150 -8.46 12.36 -6.30
N HIS A 151 -8.86 11.17 -6.78
CA HIS A 151 -10.11 10.53 -6.40
C HIS A 151 -10.12 10.18 -4.91
N PHE A 152 -9.01 9.62 -4.40
CA PHE A 152 -8.81 9.32 -2.99
C PHE A 152 -8.93 10.57 -2.10
N HIS A 153 -8.29 11.69 -2.44
CA HIS A 153 -8.43 12.93 -1.68
C HIS A 153 -9.86 13.50 -1.65
N MET A 154 -10.67 13.19 -2.66
CA MET A 154 -12.05 13.69 -2.78
C MET A 154 -13.09 12.77 -2.12
N LYS A 155 -12.88 11.45 -2.20
CA LYS A 155 -13.88 10.44 -1.81
C LYS A 155 -13.43 9.54 -0.67
N GLY A 156 -12.14 9.51 -0.37
CA GLY A 156 -11.59 8.71 0.72
C GLY A 156 -12.12 9.14 2.09
N PRO A 157 -12.23 8.20 3.05
CA PRO A 157 -12.56 8.51 4.43
C PRO A 157 -11.59 9.57 4.99
N GLN A 158 -12.12 10.54 5.72
CA GLN A 158 -11.33 11.58 6.38
C GLN A 158 -10.81 11.07 7.73
N GLU A 159 -10.02 9.99 7.67
CA GLU A 159 -9.46 9.30 8.83
C GLU A 159 -7.95 9.53 8.91
N GLY A 160 -7.43 9.84 10.10
CA GLY A 160 -6.01 10.03 10.33
C GLY A 160 -5.68 11.27 11.16
N HIS A 161 -4.38 11.56 11.25
CA HIS A 161 -3.90 12.72 11.98
C HIS A 161 -4.22 14.01 11.21
N LEU A 162 -4.81 14.97 11.91
CA LEU A 162 -4.93 16.34 11.43
C LEU A 162 -3.54 16.96 11.52
N ASN A 163 -2.94 17.23 10.36
CA ASN A 163 -1.67 17.93 10.32
C ASN A 163 -1.93 19.44 10.25
N ASP A 164 -1.23 20.21 11.08
CA ASP A 164 -1.17 21.65 10.89
C ASP A 164 -0.41 21.96 9.58
N PRO A 165 -0.99 22.72 8.65
CA PRO A 165 -0.28 23.15 7.44
C PRO A 165 1.04 23.86 7.74
N GLY A 166 1.12 24.58 8.87
CA GLY A 166 2.35 25.23 9.34
C GLY A 166 3.48 24.23 9.61
N GLU A 167 3.20 23.18 10.38
CA GLU A 167 4.14 22.09 10.64
C GLU A 167 4.57 21.37 9.35
N LEU A 168 3.62 21.10 8.44
CA LEU A 168 3.93 20.44 7.17
C LEU A 168 4.86 21.29 6.29
N LEU A 169 4.64 22.62 6.25
CA LEU A 169 5.47 23.54 5.47
C LEU A 169 6.94 23.50 5.91
N VAL A 170 7.24 23.25 7.19
CA VAL A 170 8.63 23.10 7.66
C VAL A 170 9.31 21.94 6.93
N SER A 171 8.67 20.78 6.87
CA SER A 171 9.20 19.62 6.14
C SER A 171 9.27 19.87 4.64
N VAL A 172 8.27 20.55 4.05
CA VAL A 172 8.27 20.86 2.61
C VAL A 172 9.43 21.80 2.24
N ARG A 173 9.70 22.84 3.05
CA ARG A 173 10.84 23.74 2.87
C ARG A 173 12.17 23.00 2.89
N TYR A 174 12.35 22.11 3.86
CA TYR A 174 13.55 21.28 3.97
C TYR A 174 13.78 20.47 2.68
N TRP A 175 12.76 19.75 2.20
CA TRP A 175 12.90 18.92 1.00
C TRP A 175 13.06 19.73 -0.29
N ALA A 176 12.36 20.86 -0.41
CA ALA A 176 12.55 21.77 -1.54
C ALA A 176 14.00 22.30 -1.59
N GLY A 177 14.55 22.70 -0.43
CA GLY A 177 15.95 23.11 -0.31
C GLY A 177 16.92 21.99 -0.72
N ALA A 178 16.73 20.78 -0.20
CA ALA A 178 17.59 19.63 -0.55
C ALA A 178 17.54 19.30 -2.05
N LEU A 179 16.37 19.41 -2.69
CA LEU A 179 16.22 19.19 -4.13
C LEU A 179 16.82 20.34 -4.97
N GLN A 180 16.80 21.57 -4.45
CA GLN A 180 17.47 22.71 -5.08
C GLN A 180 18.99 22.58 -5.00
N GLU A 181 19.52 22.24 -3.83
CA GLU A 181 20.96 21.99 -3.62
C GLU A 181 21.48 20.84 -4.48
N GLY A 182 20.70 19.76 -4.62
CA GLY A 182 21.01 18.65 -5.50
C GLY A 182 20.92 18.99 -7.00
N GLY A 183 20.28 20.10 -7.36
CA GLY A 183 20.13 20.57 -8.73
C GLY A 183 19.28 19.67 -9.63
N GLY A 184 19.42 19.84 -10.94
CA GLY A 184 18.78 19.01 -11.94
C GLY A 184 17.32 19.38 -12.27
N PRO A 185 16.62 18.53 -13.05
CA PRO A 185 15.34 18.88 -13.70
C PRO A 185 14.18 19.17 -12.74
N LEU A 186 14.31 18.80 -11.47
CA LEU A 186 13.27 18.99 -10.45
C LEU A 186 13.49 20.23 -9.58
N ALA A 187 14.69 20.81 -9.54
CA ALA A 187 15.02 21.93 -8.64
C ALA A 187 14.04 23.11 -8.81
N SER A 188 13.85 23.59 -10.05
CA SER A 188 12.94 24.70 -10.34
C SER A 188 11.46 24.34 -10.11
N LYS A 189 11.08 23.06 -10.27
CA LYS A 189 9.71 22.61 -10.02
C LYS A 189 9.42 22.54 -8.52
N ALA A 190 10.38 22.05 -7.73
CA ALA A 190 10.30 22.01 -6.27
C ALA A 190 10.17 23.43 -5.69
N GLU A 191 10.97 24.38 -6.19
CA GLU A 191 10.86 25.79 -5.82
C GLU A 191 9.49 26.38 -6.13
N LEU A 192 9.02 26.19 -7.37
CA LEU A 192 7.72 26.70 -7.80
C LEU A 192 6.57 26.11 -6.96
N LEU A 193 6.65 24.81 -6.65
CA LEU A 193 5.66 24.14 -5.81
C LEU A 193 5.68 24.69 -4.38
N LEU A 194 6.87 24.86 -3.78
CA LEU A 194 7.00 25.46 -2.44
C LEU A 194 6.34 26.84 -2.40
N ARG A 195 6.68 27.74 -3.32
CA ARG A 195 6.08 29.09 -3.38
C ARG A 195 4.56 29.06 -3.47
N LYS A 196 4.02 28.15 -4.30
CA LYS A 196 2.56 27.97 -4.43
C LYS A 196 1.92 27.46 -3.15
N LEU A 197 2.56 26.53 -2.46
CA LEU A 197 2.07 25.99 -1.19
C LEU A 197 2.10 27.07 -0.10
N GLU A 198 3.18 27.84 0.02
CA GLU A 198 3.28 28.95 0.98
C GLU A 198 2.22 30.02 0.75
N ALA A 199 1.92 30.33 -0.51
CA ALA A 199 0.85 31.27 -0.87
C ALA A 199 -0.56 30.72 -0.62
N ALA A 200 -0.72 29.39 -0.64
CA ALA A 200 -2.00 28.72 -0.45
C ALA A 200 -2.29 28.36 1.00
N VAL A 201 -1.28 28.29 1.87
CA VAL A 201 -1.51 28.10 3.30
C VAL A 201 -2.26 29.31 3.83
N PRO A 202 -3.45 29.12 4.41
CA PRO A 202 -4.24 30.25 4.87
C PRO A 202 -3.47 31.03 5.93
N ALA A 203 -3.33 32.34 5.70
CA ALA A 203 -2.92 33.26 6.75
C ALA A 203 -3.93 33.08 7.89
N ALA A 204 -3.43 32.75 9.08
CA ALA A 204 -4.16 32.28 10.25
C ALA A 204 -5.35 33.20 10.66
N LEU A 205 -6.45 33.18 9.94
CA LEU A 205 -7.68 33.90 10.23
C LEU A 205 -8.86 33.12 9.64
N GLY A 206 -9.30 32.09 10.36
CA GLY A 206 -10.64 31.49 10.30
C GLY A 206 -11.11 31.03 8.91
N GLY A 207 -10.80 29.77 8.56
CA GLY A 207 -11.39 29.17 7.36
C GLY A 207 -10.75 27.85 6.89
N PHE A 208 -9.65 27.42 7.51
CA PHE A 208 -9.06 26.12 7.21
C PHE A 208 -9.66 25.05 8.09
N GLU A 209 -10.48 24.17 7.51
CA GLU A 209 -10.78 22.89 8.14
C GLU A 209 -9.62 21.94 7.83
N PRO A 210 -8.79 21.59 8.83
CA PRO A 210 -7.76 20.58 8.64
C PRO A 210 -8.43 19.28 8.21
N ARG A 211 -7.94 18.72 7.10
CA ARG A 211 -8.33 17.38 6.64
C ARG A 211 -7.36 16.37 7.19
N ALA A 212 -7.87 15.19 7.50
CA ALA A 212 -7.01 14.09 7.91
C ALA A 212 -5.98 13.83 6.82
N GLY A 213 -4.71 13.92 7.20
CA GLY A 213 -3.61 13.49 6.37
C GLY A 213 -3.41 11.99 6.53
N HIS A 214 -3.22 11.28 5.44
CA HIS A 214 -2.77 9.90 5.49
C HIS A 214 -1.24 9.93 5.63
N GLY A 215 -0.78 9.92 6.89
CA GLY A 215 0.65 9.93 7.21
C GLY A 215 1.39 8.72 6.62
N SER A 216 2.61 8.96 6.15
CA SER A 216 3.55 7.96 5.65
C SER A 216 4.33 7.28 6.78
#